data_AF-A0A101JXT2-F1
#
_entry.id   AF-A0A101JXT2-F1
#
_cell.length_a   1.000
_cell.length_b   1.000
_cell.length_c   1.000
_cell.angle_alpha   90.00
_cell.angle_beta   90.00
_cell.angle_gamma   90.00
#
_symmetry.space_group_name_H-M   'P 1'
#
loop_
_entity.id
_entity.type
_entity.pdbx_description
1 polymer ?
#
loop_
_entity_poly.entity_id
_entity_poly.type
_entity_poly.pdbx_seq_one_letter_code
_entity_poly.pdbx_strand_id
1 'polypeptide(L)'
;MMTRAFRFTAVAALAALAAGCVSQSRQVAPQVSPQAKRIVSDGAGGYVLPDGTRVQVDPAGGFTLPNGAYVRRDASGALNLPNGSRCVPDSRSSFACP
;
A
#
# COMPACT_ATOMS: atom_id res chain seq x y z
N MET A 1 -38.43 48.25 28.49
CA MET A 1 -39.59 47.37 28.80
C MET A 1 -39.93 46.60 27.52
N MET A 2 -39.65 45.31 27.51
CA MET A 2 -39.72 44.44 26.33
C MET A 2 -41.08 43.76 26.22
N THR A 3 -41.69 43.83 25.05
CA THR A 3 -43.02 43.27 24.77
C THR A 3 -42.92 42.01 23.90
N ARG A 4 -43.27 40.88 24.52
CA ARG A 4 -43.94 39.66 24.03
C ARG A 4 -44.07 39.45 22.50
N ALA A 5 -43.77 38.23 22.03
CA ALA A 5 -44.76 37.16 21.89
C ALA A 5 -44.20 35.96 21.11
N PHE A 6 -44.43 34.78 21.66
CA PHE A 6 -44.23 33.48 21.03
C PHE A 6 -45.05 33.34 19.74
N ARG A 7 -44.43 32.86 18.66
CA ARG A 7 -45.08 31.97 17.69
C ARG A 7 -44.13 30.85 17.30
N PHE A 8 -44.55 29.65 17.69
CA PHE A 8 -44.06 28.37 17.21
C PHE A 8 -44.43 28.20 15.74
N THR A 9 -43.44 27.94 14.89
CA THR A 9 -43.62 27.23 13.63
C THR A 9 -42.42 26.33 13.43
N ALA A 10 -42.65 25.05 13.67
CA ALA A 10 -41.73 23.97 13.40
C ALA A 10 -41.42 23.90 11.90
N VAL A 11 -40.14 23.93 11.53
CA VAL A 11 -39.71 23.43 10.23
C VAL A 11 -38.40 22.67 10.40
N ALA A 12 -38.54 21.36 10.20
CA ALA A 12 -37.60 20.43 9.62
C ALA A 12 -36.19 20.33 10.21
N ALA A 13 -36.00 19.19 10.89
CA ALA A 13 -34.74 18.48 11.03
C ALA A 13 -33.85 18.60 9.77
N LEU A 14 -32.64 19.14 9.96
CA LEU A 14 -31.54 18.99 9.02
C LEU A 14 -30.41 18.22 9.68
N ALA A 15 -30.42 16.93 9.33
CA ALA A 15 -29.27 16.08 9.03
C ALA A 15 -28.05 16.20 9.97
N ALA A 16 -27.97 15.22 10.88
CA ALA A 16 -26.71 14.76 11.44
C ALA A 16 -25.75 14.32 10.30
N LEU A 17 -24.80 15.17 9.95
CA LEU A 17 -23.59 14.76 9.24
C LEU A 17 -22.53 14.46 10.30
N ALA A 18 -22.72 13.28 10.90
CA ALA A 18 -21.73 12.68 11.77
C ALA A 18 -20.42 12.47 10.99
N ALA A 19 -19.33 12.80 11.67
CA ALA A 19 -17.97 12.44 11.39
C ALA A 19 -17.85 11.12 10.62
N GLY A 20 -17.23 11.19 9.45
CA GLY A 20 -16.93 10.04 8.62
C GLY A 20 -15.74 10.36 7.74
N CYS A 21 -14.62 10.73 8.36
CA CYS A 21 -13.28 10.57 7.77
C CYS A 21 -13.06 9.07 7.54
N VAL A 22 -13.77 8.48 6.58
CA VAL A 22 -13.41 7.18 6.06
C VAL A 22 -12.23 7.45 5.14
N SER A 23 -11.05 7.48 5.77
CA SER A 23 -9.80 7.18 5.11
C SER A 23 -10.07 5.96 4.24
N GLN A 24 -10.24 6.21 2.94
CA GLN A 24 -10.27 5.20 1.91
C GLN A 24 -8.85 4.66 1.85
N SER A 25 -8.49 3.89 2.88
CA SER A 25 -7.43 2.90 2.85
C SER A 25 -7.89 1.93 1.78
N ARG A 26 -7.53 2.26 0.55
CA ARG A 26 -7.67 1.44 -0.62
C ARG A 26 -6.88 0.18 -0.30
N GLN A 27 -7.52 -0.78 0.37
CA GLN A 27 -7.08 -2.15 0.42
C GLN A 27 -7.25 -2.66 -1.00
N VAL A 28 -6.30 -2.28 -1.86
CA VAL A 28 -6.01 -3.01 -3.07
C VAL A 28 -5.55 -4.36 -2.57
N ALA A 29 -6.49 -5.29 -2.41
CA ALA A 29 -6.15 -6.70 -2.49
C ALA A 29 -5.31 -6.83 -3.77
N PRO A 30 -4.08 -7.39 -3.71
CA PRO A 30 -3.25 -7.49 -4.90
C PRO A 30 -4.04 -8.26 -5.96
N GLN A 31 -4.48 -7.56 -7.00
CA GLN A 31 -4.98 -8.21 -8.20
C GLN A 31 -3.73 -8.85 -8.81
N VAL A 32 -3.54 -10.14 -8.56
CA VAL A 32 -2.46 -10.94 -9.15
C VAL A 32 -2.78 -11.07 -10.63
N SER A 33 -2.47 -10.02 -11.39
CA SER A 33 -2.53 -10.04 -12.85
C SER A 33 -1.48 -11.06 -13.34
N PRO A 34 -1.82 -12.02 -14.21
CA PRO A 34 -0.92 -13.14 -14.53
C PRO A 34 0.33 -12.80 -15.36
N GLN A 35 0.77 -11.54 -15.46
CA GLN A 35 1.50 -11.08 -16.65
C GLN A 35 2.85 -10.38 -16.41
N ALA A 36 3.41 -10.43 -15.20
CA ALA A 36 4.85 -10.27 -14.97
C ALA A 36 5.18 -10.71 -13.54
N LYS A 37 6.26 -11.50 -13.33
CA LYS A 37 6.80 -11.70 -11.97
C LYS A 37 7.29 -10.35 -11.47
N ARG A 38 6.49 -9.69 -10.63
CA ARG A 38 6.74 -8.35 -10.15
C ARG A 38 6.82 -8.34 -8.63
N ILE A 39 7.85 -7.67 -8.12
CA ILE A 39 7.99 -7.39 -6.69
C ILE A 39 7.61 -5.93 -6.50
N VAL A 40 6.61 -5.64 -5.67
CA VAL A 40 6.08 -4.28 -5.49
C VAL A 40 6.33 -3.78 -4.07
N SER A 41 6.57 -2.49 -3.88
CA SER A 41 6.64 -1.91 -2.52
C SER A 41 5.32 -2.14 -1.77
N ASP A 42 5.41 -2.51 -0.49
CA ASP A 42 4.23 -2.66 0.39
C ASP A 42 3.79 -1.33 1.02
N GLY A 43 4.55 -0.25 0.82
CA GLY A 43 4.30 1.08 1.38
C GLY A 43 4.69 1.25 2.86
N ALA A 44 5.21 0.20 3.51
CA ALA A 44 5.56 0.15 4.93
C ALA A 44 7.06 -0.13 5.16
N GLY A 45 7.89 -0.03 4.12
CA GLY A 45 9.33 -0.36 4.18
C GLY A 45 9.66 -1.79 3.74
N GLY A 46 8.69 -2.51 3.18
CA GLY A 46 8.83 -3.87 2.67
C GLY A 46 8.46 -4.01 1.19
N TYR A 47 8.42 -5.26 0.75
CA TYR A 47 7.97 -5.67 -0.57
C TYR A 47 6.91 -6.76 -0.51
N VAL A 48 5.99 -6.74 -1.47
CA VAL A 48 5.08 -7.84 -1.78
C VAL A 48 5.65 -8.61 -2.97
N LEU A 49 5.82 -9.92 -2.79
CA LEU A 49 6.32 -10.85 -3.80
C LEU A 49 5.20 -11.29 -4.76
N PRO A 50 5.54 -11.92 -5.91
CA PRO A 50 4.55 -12.45 -6.85
C PRO A 50 3.59 -13.49 -6.25
N ASP A 51 4.00 -14.17 -5.17
CA ASP A 51 3.19 -15.14 -4.43
C ASP A 51 2.26 -14.47 -3.39
N GLY A 52 2.32 -13.14 -3.25
CA GLY A 52 1.57 -12.36 -2.27
C GLY A 52 2.25 -12.22 -0.91
N THR A 53 3.38 -12.88 -0.68
CA THR A 53 4.12 -12.81 0.57
C THR A 53 4.71 -11.42 0.77
N ARG A 54 4.71 -10.93 2.01
CA ARG A 54 5.39 -9.67 2.39
C ARG A 54 6.73 -9.95 3.04
N VAL A 55 7.74 -9.19 2.65
CA VAL A 55 9.10 -9.24 3.22
C VAL A 55 9.52 -7.84 3.63
N GLN A 56 10.29 -7.73 4.71
CA GLN A 56 10.84 -6.46 5.17
C GLN A 56 12.22 -6.23 4.54
N VAL A 57 12.46 -4.99 4.12
CA VAL A 57 13.76 -4.57 3.61
C VAL A 57 14.70 -4.32 4.79
N ASP A 58 15.92 -4.81 4.68
CA ASP A 58 16.95 -4.56 5.69
C ASP A 58 17.73 -3.25 5.41
N PRO A 59 18.60 -2.82 6.33
CA PRO A 59 19.40 -1.60 6.12
C PRO A 59 20.35 -1.65 4.91
N ALA A 60 20.68 -2.84 4.39
CA ALA A 60 21.48 -3.01 3.18
C ALA A 60 20.64 -2.89 1.89
N GLY A 61 19.32 -2.71 2.03
CA GLY A 61 18.37 -2.58 0.92
C GLY A 61 17.96 -3.92 0.29
N GLY A 62 18.39 -5.03 0.87
CA GLY A 62 17.99 -6.39 0.52
C GLY A 62 16.90 -6.93 1.44
N PHE A 63 16.60 -8.22 1.33
CA PHE A 63 15.61 -8.89 2.20
C PHE A 63 15.76 -10.41 2.17
N THR A 64 15.23 -11.07 3.20
CA THR A 64 15.20 -12.54 3.29
C THR A 64 13.85 -13.07 2.83
N LEU A 65 13.89 -14.07 1.96
CA LEU A 65 12.72 -14.81 1.49
C LEU A 65 12.19 -15.76 2.58
N PRO A 66 10.91 -16.18 2.51
CA PRO A 66 10.35 -17.15 3.46
C PRO A 66 11.10 -18.48 3.53
N ASN A 67 11.80 -18.86 2.46
CA ASN A 67 12.65 -20.04 2.41
C ASN A 67 14.04 -19.84 3.03
N GLY A 68 14.31 -18.69 3.65
CA GLY A 68 15.58 -18.34 4.30
C GLY A 68 16.66 -17.80 3.36
N ALA A 69 16.43 -17.78 2.03
CA ALA A 69 17.43 -17.27 1.09
C ALA A 69 17.41 -15.74 1.03
N TYR A 70 18.58 -15.13 0.85
CA TYR A 70 18.74 -13.68 0.86
C TYR A 70 18.79 -13.08 -0.54
N VAL A 71 18.00 -12.03 -0.78
CA VAL A 71 17.97 -11.25 -2.01
C VAL A 71 18.79 -9.99 -1.80
N ARG A 72 19.83 -9.81 -2.63
CA ARG A 72 20.73 -8.66 -2.56
C ARG A 72 20.32 -7.57 -3.53
N ARG A 73 20.37 -6.32 -3.08
CA ARG A 73 20.37 -5.17 -3.99
C ARG A 73 21.77 -4.92 -4.53
N ASP A 74 21.90 -4.72 -5.84
CA ASP A 74 23.17 -4.31 -6.46
C ASP A 74 23.32 -2.77 -6.51
N ALA A 75 24.50 -2.31 -6.95
CA ALA A 75 24.81 -0.89 -7.07
C ALA A 75 23.94 -0.16 -8.13
N SER A 76 23.32 -0.89 -9.06
CA SER A 76 22.36 -0.32 -10.02
C SER A 76 20.93 -0.25 -9.46
N GLY A 77 20.71 -0.74 -8.24
CA GLY A 77 19.42 -0.79 -7.58
C GLY A 77 18.59 -2.03 -7.94
N ALA A 78 19.09 -2.96 -8.75
CA ALA A 78 18.39 -4.20 -9.08
C ALA A 78 18.48 -5.24 -7.96
N LEU A 79 17.48 -6.12 -7.89
CA LEU A 79 17.43 -7.22 -6.94
C LEU A 79 17.99 -8.50 -7.59
N ASN A 80 18.99 -9.10 -6.97
CA ASN A 80 19.56 -10.37 -7.38
C ASN A 80 18.95 -11.49 -6.55
N LEU A 81 18.16 -12.33 -7.20
CA LEU A 81 17.54 -13.48 -6.56
C LEU A 81 18.54 -14.64 -6.44
N PRO A 82 18.39 -15.51 -5.43
CA PRO A 82 19.23 -16.68 -5.23
C PRO A 82 19.26 -17.66 -6.42
N ASN A 83 18.22 -17.65 -7.26
CA ASN A 83 18.14 -18.47 -8.46
C ASN A 83 18.90 -17.87 -9.66
N GLY A 84 19.63 -16.77 -9.48
CA GLY A 84 20.37 -16.07 -10.54
C GLY A 84 19.54 -15.08 -11.36
N SER A 85 18.23 -14.97 -11.12
CA SER A 85 17.39 -13.96 -11.77
C SER A 85 17.71 -12.56 -11.23
N ARG A 86 17.74 -11.58 -12.13
CA ARG A 86 17.95 -10.16 -11.78
C ARG A 86 16.68 -9.38 -12.07
N CYS A 87 16.05 -8.82 -11.03
CA CYS A 87 14.86 -8.01 -11.18
C CYS A 87 15.24 -6.53 -11.19
N VAL A 88 14.90 -5.84 -12.28
CA VAL A 88 15.27 -4.44 -12.49
C VAL A 88 14.21 -3.51 -11.91
N PRO A 89 14.59 -2.39 -11.27
CA PRO A 89 13.64 -1.40 -10.80
C PRO A 89 12.90 -0.78 -11.99
N ASP A 90 11.63 -0.48 -11.80
CA ASP A 90 10.79 0.24 -12.75
C ASP A 90 10.30 1.58 -12.16
N SER A 91 9.57 2.34 -12.98
CA SER A 91 9.10 3.69 -12.60
C SER A 91 8.00 3.73 -11.54
N ARG A 92 7.59 2.58 -10.97
CA ARG A 92 6.45 2.48 -10.04
C ARG A 92 6.85 1.95 -8.66
N SER A 93 8.11 2.13 -8.26
CA SER A 93 8.64 1.55 -7.02
C SER A 93 8.46 0.03 -6.96
N SER A 94 8.58 -0.62 -8.12
CA SER A 94 8.49 -2.06 -8.26
C SER A 94 9.65 -2.61 -9.07
N PHE A 95 9.82 -3.93 -9.05
CA PHE A 95 10.89 -4.63 -9.77
C PHE A 95 10.27 -5.60 -10.76
N ALA A 96 10.70 -5.51 -12.01
CA ALA A 96 10.35 -6.45 -13.06
C ALA A 96 11.39 -7.58 -13.08
N CYS A 97 10.95 -8.81 -12.83
CA CYS A 97 11.78 -10.01 -12.93
C CYS A 97 11.57 -10.69 -14.30
N PRO A 98 12.60 -11.38 -14.83
CA PRO A 98 12.48 -12.19 -16.04
C PRO A 98 11.52 -13.38 -15.88
#